data_AF-A0A2M9KI50-F1
#
_entry.id   AF-A0A2M9KI50-F1
#
_cell.length_a   1.000
_cell.length_b   1.000
_cell.length_c   1.000
_cell.angle_alpha   90.00
_cell.angle_beta   90.00
_cell.angle_gamma   90.00
#
_symmetry.space_group_name_H-M   'P 1'
#
loop_
_entity.id
_entity.type
_entity.pdbx_description
1 polymer ?
#
loop_
_entity_poly.entity_id
_entity_poly.type
_entity_poly.pdbx_seq_one_letter_code
_entity_poly.pdbx_strand_id
1 'polypeptide(L)'
;MKNEYEANEKPRLELIARNTSVTTCKVDLGPKQAVLTILQATGSKAVWSSSDCPTGAGNVFFRVPGQGETKRSLEWDRKPSAASQCQSPPADAVTPDTYVVEVKSPGMPVARTSFVLKQD
;
A
#
# COMPACT_ATOMS: atom_id res chain seq x y z
N MET A 1 -9.63 -9.00 8.46
CA MET A 1 -8.46 -8.74 7.58
C MET A 1 -8.01 -10.07 7.02
N LYS A 2 -7.92 -10.20 5.70
CA LYS A 2 -7.50 -11.45 5.04
C LYS A 2 -5.99 -11.43 4.81
N ASN A 3 -5.31 -12.52 5.15
CA ASN A 3 -3.85 -12.67 5.00
C ASN A 3 -3.49 -13.62 3.84
N GLU A 4 -4.46 -14.31 3.26
CA GLU A 4 -4.26 -15.25 2.16
C GLU A 4 -5.28 -14.98 1.06
N TYR A 5 -4.86 -15.00 -0.21
CA TYR A 5 -5.70 -14.73 -1.36
C TYR A 5 -5.54 -15.83 -2.41
N GLU A 6 -6.66 -16.34 -2.91
CA GLU A 6 -6.70 -17.31 -4.01
C GLU A 6 -6.31 -16.65 -5.35
N ALA A 7 -6.05 -17.42 -6.41
CA ALA A 7 -5.48 -16.89 -7.66
C ALA A 7 -6.28 -15.71 -8.28
N ASN A 8 -7.60 -15.74 -8.15
CA ASN A 8 -8.49 -14.73 -8.73
C ASN A 8 -8.89 -13.60 -7.77
N GLU A 9 -8.38 -13.62 -6.53
CA GLU A 9 -8.68 -12.58 -5.56
C GLU A 9 -7.66 -11.45 -5.62
N LYS A 10 -8.17 -10.23 -5.43
CA LYS A 10 -7.36 -9.02 -5.34
C LYS A 10 -7.07 -8.71 -3.87
N PRO A 11 -5.80 -8.57 -3.49
CA PRO A 11 -5.44 -8.14 -2.14
C PRO A 11 -6.04 -6.78 -1.80
N ARG A 12 -6.75 -6.71 -0.67
CA ARG A 12 -7.22 -5.45 -0.09
C ARG A 12 -6.31 -5.06 1.05
N LEU A 13 -5.60 -3.95 0.86
CA LEU A 13 -4.68 -3.37 1.82
C LEU A 13 -5.38 -2.24 2.58
N GLU A 14 -5.18 -2.19 3.89
CA GLU A 14 -5.73 -1.14 4.75
C GLU A 14 -4.60 -0.36 5.42
N LEU A 15 -4.45 0.91 5.04
CA LEU A 15 -3.56 1.84 5.71
C LEU A 15 -4.32 2.48 6.87
N ILE A 16 -3.86 2.21 8.09
CA ILE A 16 -4.46 2.71 9.33
C ILE A 16 -3.52 3.75 9.93
N ALA A 17 -4.02 4.97 10.13
CA ALA A 17 -3.31 6.01 10.85
C ALA A 17 -3.97 6.24 12.21
N ARG A 18 -3.18 6.07 13.28
CA ARG A 18 -3.63 6.22 14.67
C ARG A 18 -3.06 7.49 15.28
N ASN A 19 -3.90 8.24 15.96
CA ASN A 19 -3.50 9.43 16.71
C ASN A 19 -3.47 9.10 18.20
N THR A 20 -2.27 9.06 18.76
CA THR A 20 -2.04 8.77 20.19
C THR A 20 -2.10 10.01 21.07
N SER A 21 -2.28 11.20 20.49
CA SER A 21 -2.47 12.45 21.23
C SER A 21 -3.94 12.70 21.55
N VAL A 22 -4.24 13.58 22.48
CA VAL A 22 -5.62 13.96 22.83
C VAL A 22 -6.21 15.01 21.87
N THR A 23 -5.39 15.65 21.04
CA THR A 23 -5.84 16.67 20.09
C THR A 23 -6.03 16.08 18.70
N THR A 24 -6.99 16.62 17.95
CA THR A 24 -7.20 16.20 16.56
C THR A 24 -6.00 16.61 15.70
N CYS A 25 -5.49 15.72 14.86
CA CYS A 25 -4.42 16.02 13.91
C CYS A 25 -4.87 15.85 12.46
N LYS A 26 -4.08 16.41 11.55
CA LYS A 26 -4.22 16.24 10.11
C LYS A 26 -3.04 15.43 9.61
N VAL A 27 -3.32 14.39 8.81
CA VAL A 27 -2.30 13.53 8.20
C VAL A 27 -2.54 13.46 6.70
N ASP A 28 -1.48 13.40 5.92
CA ASP A 28 -1.55 13.10 4.49
C ASP A 28 -1.21 11.62 4.28
N LEU A 29 -2.19 10.87 3.78
CA LEU A 29 -2.04 9.45 3.42
C LEU A 29 -1.99 9.26 1.90
N GLY A 30 -1.66 10.31 1.17
CA GLY A 30 -1.50 10.29 -0.27
C GLY A 30 -0.27 9.50 -0.72
N PRO A 31 -0.28 8.99 -1.96
CA PRO A 31 0.77 8.12 -2.52
C PRO A 31 2.19 8.68 -2.51
N LYS A 32 2.36 10.00 -2.33
CA LYS A 32 3.68 10.66 -2.23
C LYS A 32 4.13 10.90 -0.79
N GLN A 33 3.21 10.91 0.18
CA GLN A 33 3.54 11.11 1.59
C GLN A 33 3.65 9.78 2.34
N ALA A 34 2.60 8.96 2.27
CA ALA A 34 2.57 7.62 2.85
C ALA A 34 2.76 6.61 1.72
N VAL A 35 4.02 6.44 1.30
CA VAL A 35 4.38 5.56 0.18
C VAL A 35 4.22 4.12 0.62
N LEU A 36 3.34 3.40 -0.06
CA LEU A 36 3.09 1.99 0.14
C LEU A 36 3.79 1.19 -0.96
N THR A 37 4.66 0.26 -0.56
CA THR A 37 5.42 -0.60 -1.48
C THR A 37 5.05 -2.06 -1.21
N ILE A 38 4.85 -2.83 -2.27
CA ILE A 38 4.64 -4.27 -2.21
C ILE A 38 5.91 -4.94 -2.72
N LEU A 39 6.51 -5.77 -1.88
CA LEU A 39 7.71 -6.54 -2.16
C LEU A 39 7.36 -8.02 -2.26
N GLN A 40 7.87 -8.68 -3.30
CA GLN A 40 7.89 -10.13 -3.34
C GLN A 40 8.96 -10.63 -2.36
N ALA A 41 8.58 -11.51 -1.44
CA ALA A 41 9.49 -12.01 -0.40
C ALA A 41 10.64 -12.79 -1.04
N THR A 42 10.35 -13.62 -2.04
CA THR A 42 11.37 -14.27 -2.84
C THR A 42 12.13 -13.22 -3.66
N GLY A 43 13.45 -13.14 -3.43
CA GLY A 43 14.32 -12.18 -4.11
C GLY A 43 14.22 -10.73 -3.62
N SER A 44 13.40 -10.43 -2.61
CA SER A 44 13.28 -9.10 -1.98
C SER A 44 13.04 -7.97 -2.99
N LYS A 45 12.26 -8.25 -4.04
CA LYS A 45 12.05 -7.32 -5.17
C LYS A 45 10.80 -6.49 -4.93
N ALA A 46 10.91 -5.17 -5.02
CA ALA A 46 9.74 -4.30 -5.11
C ALA A 46 9.03 -4.54 -6.45
N VAL A 47 7.76 -4.93 -6.39
CA VAL A 47 6.93 -5.18 -7.59
C VAL A 47 5.96 -4.04 -7.83
N TRP A 48 5.51 -3.36 -6.78
CA TRP A 48 4.54 -2.29 -6.90
C TRP A 48 4.80 -1.18 -5.88
N SER A 49 4.56 0.08 -6.25
CA SER A 49 4.59 1.23 -5.35
C SER A 49 3.44 2.19 -5.63
N SER A 50 2.84 2.74 -4.56
CA SER A 50 1.81 3.77 -4.68
C SER A 50 2.34 5.06 -5.29
N SER A 51 3.65 5.31 -5.17
CA SER A 51 4.32 6.50 -5.72
C SER A 51 4.60 6.39 -7.21
N ASP A 52 4.36 5.24 -7.83
CA ASP A 52 4.57 5.05 -9.25
C ASP A 52 3.34 5.56 -10.00
N CYS A 53 3.58 6.52 -10.89
CA CYS A 53 2.54 7.08 -11.75
C CYS A 53 1.29 7.62 -11.01
N PRO A 54 1.45 8.41 -9.91
CA PRO A 54 0.32 8.89 -9.15
C PRO A 54 -0.47 9.88 -9.99
N THR A 55 -1.75 9.59 -10.21
CA THR A 55 -2.67 10.50 -10.89
C THR A 55 -3.19 11.58 -9.93
N GLY A 56 -3.36 12.81 -10.42
CA GLY A 56 -3.90 13.93 -9.65
C GLY A 56 -2.90 14.55 -8.67
N ALA A 57 -3.39 15.25 -7.65
CA ALA A 57 -2.57 16.07 -6.74
C ALA A 57 -1.58 15.26 -5.89
N GLY A 58 -1.77 13.94 -5.74
CA GLY A 58 -0.88 13.05 -4.98
C GLY A 58 -0.98 13.15 -3.45
N ASN A 59 -1.67 14.16 -2.94
CA ASN A 59 -1.97 14.35 -1.51
C ASN A 59 -3.40 13.88 -1.22
N VAL A 60 -3.59 13.18 -0.11
CA VAL A 60 -4.89 12.72 0.36
C VAL A 60 -4.97 12.95 1.87
N PHE A 61 -5.51 14.10 2.25
CA PHE A 61 -5.56 14.52 3.65
C PHE A 61 -6.71 13.87 4.40
N PHE A 62 -6.42 13.39 5.60
CA PHE A 62 -7.40 12.90 6.56
C PHE A 62 -7.31 13.70 7.87
N ARG A 63 -8.46 13.88 8.50
CA ARG A 63 -8.57 14.32 9.88
C ARG A 63 -8.56 13.08 10.77
N VAL A 64 -7.72 13.06 11.80
CA VAL A 64 -7.68 11.96 12.79
C VAL A 64 -8.04 12.52 14.16
N PRO A 65 -9.18 12.12 14.74
CA PRO A 65 -9.57 12.54 16.09
C PRO A 65 -8.47 12.20 17.12
N GLY A 66 -8.41 12.96 18.21
CA GLY A 66 -7.55 12.62 19.35
C GLY A 66 -7.93 11.24 19.91
N GLN A 67 -6.93 10.42 20.26
CA GLN A 67 -7.07 9.02 20.66
C GLN A 67 -7.85 8.16 19.64
N GLY A 68 -7.90 8.59 18.37
CA GLY A 68 -8.69 7.96 17.31
C GLY A 68 -7.84 7.40 16.17
N GLU A 69 -8.52 6.87 15.15
CA GLU A 69 -7.89 6.38 13.93
C GLU A 69 -8.69 6.74 12.68
N THR A 70 -8.00 6.73 11.54
CA THR A 70 -8.61 6.78 10.21
C THR A 70 -8.05 5.65 9.35
N LYS A 71 -8.80 5.25 8.32
CA LYS A 71 -8.43 4.13 7.44
C LYS A 71 -8.55 4.56 5.98
N ARG A 72 -7.60 4.08 5.17
CA ARG A 72 -7.65 4.15 3.71
C ARG A 72 -7.45 2.76 3.15
N SER A 73 -8.41 2.27 2.35
CA SER A 73 -8.25 1.02 1.64
C SER A 73 -7.62 1.24 0.26
N LEU A 74 -6.82 0.27 -0.17
CA LEU A 74 -6.27 0.15 -1.51
C LEU A 74 -6.50 -1.30 -1.96
N GLU A 75 -7.07 -1.48 -3.14
CA GLU A 75 -7.13 -2.78 -3.79
C GLU A 75 -5.99 -2.87 -4.80
N TRP A 76 -5.20 -3.95 -4.74
CA TRP A 76 -4.14 -4.20 -5.70
C TRP A 76 -4.57 -5.31 -6.66
N ASP A 77 -4.44 -5.04 -7.96
CA ASP A 77 -4.82 -5.96 -9.04
C ASP A 77 -3.75 -7.03 -9.34
N ARG A 78 -2.77 -7.19 -8.44
CA ARG A 78 -1.61 -8.08 -8.56
C ARG A 78 -0.65 -7.71 -9.69
N LYS A 79 -0.78 -6.55 -10.35
CA LYS A 79 0.13 -6.15 -11.42
C LYS A 79 1.27 -5.30 -10.88
N PRO A 80 2.50 -5.49 -11.36
CA PRO A 80 3.61 -4.64 -10.95
C PRO A 80 3.40 -3.22 -11.47
N SER A 81 3.91 -2.23 -10.72
CA SER A 81 3.98 -0.85 -11.20
C SER A 81 5.28 -0.60 -11.96
N ALA A 82 5.28 0.42 -12.81
CA ALA A 82 6.47 0.83 -13.54
C ALA A 82 6.56 2.36 -13.59
N ALA A 83 7.35 2.94 -12.67
CA ALA A 83 7.55 4.39 -12.56
C ALA A 83 7.95 5.07 -13.88
N SER A 84 8.69 4.38 -14.76
CA SER A 84 9.13 4.89 -16.07
C SER A 84 8.14 4.66 -17.21
N GLN A 85 7.04 3.93 -16.97
CA GLN A 85 6.15 3.43 -18.00
C GLN A 85 4.66 3.64 -17.65
N CYS A 86 4.32 4.84 -17.17
CA CYS A 86 2.97 5.19 -16.71
C CYS A 86 1.85 5.06 -17.75
N GLN A 87 2.19 4.97 -19.03
CA GLN A 87 1.25 4.85 -20.14
C GLN A 87 1.46 3.57 -20.96
N SER A 88 2.31 2.65 -20.50
CA SER A 88 2.48 1.35 -21.14
C SER A 88 1.30 0.43 -20.85
N PRO A 89 1.05 -0.57 -21.71
CA PRO A 89 0.13 -1.65 -21.39
C PRO A 89 0.47 -2.28 -20.02
N PRO A 90 -0.54 -2.65 -19.21
CA PRO A 90 -0.30 -3.26 -17.91
C PRO A 90 0.50 -4.55 -18.07
N ALA A 91 1.54 -4.73 -17.26
CA ALA A 91 2.28 -5.97 -17.18
C ALA A 91 1.40 -7.13 -16.65
N ASP A 92 1.87 -8.36 -16.85
CA ASP A 92 1.23 -9.55 -16.30
C ASP A 92 1.21 -9.53 -14.77
N ALA A 93 0.21 -10.20 -14.20
CA ALA A 93 0.07 -10.34 -12.76
C ALA A 93 1.26 -11.12 -12.17
N VAL A 94 1.63 -10.78 -10.93
CA VAL A 94 2.68 -11.49 -10.20
C VAL A 94 2.26 -12.91 -9.84
N THR A 95 3.26 -13.78 -9.69
CA THR A 95 3.09 -15.20 -9.36
C THR A 95 2.66 -15.41 -7.90
N PRO A 96 2.15 -16.60 -7.55
CA PRO A 96 1.99 -17.01 -6.15
C PRO A 96 3.29 -16.83 -5.36
N ASP A 97 3.20 -16.22 -4.18
CA ASP A 97 4.31 -16.01 -3.23
C ASP A 97 3.77 -15.40 -1.92
N THR A 98 4.63 -15.26 -0.93
CA THR A 98 4.46 -14.28 0.15
C THR A 98 4.88 -12.91 -0.34
N TYR A 99 4.06 -11.91 -0.02
CA TYR A 99 4.31 -10.51 -0.31
C TYR A 99 4.37 -9.73 0.99
N VAL A 100 5.33 -8.81 1.08
CA VAL A 100 5.47 -7.88 2.19
C VAL A 100 4.99 -6.51 1.73
N VAL A 101 4.08 -5.93 2.49
CA VAL A 101 3.66 -4.53 2.33
C VAL A 101 4.45 -3.69 3.30
N GLU A 102 5.15 -2.69 2.78
CA GLU A 102 5.87 -1.69 3.55
C GLU A 102 5.24 -0.32 3.36
N VAL A 103 5.10 0.45 4.44
CA VAL A 103 4.69 1.85 4.37
C VAL A 103 5.75 2.73 4.98
N LYS A 104 6.18 3.72 4.21
CA LYS A 104 7.11 4.77 4.63
C LYS A 104 6.41 6.13 4.57
N SER A 105 6.46 6.84 5.69
CA SER A 105 6.06 8.25 5.76
C SER A 105 7.11 9.04 6.53
N PRO A 106 7.51 10.24 6.05
CA PRO A 106 8.36 11.14 6.80
C PRO A 106 7.87 11.34 8.24
N GLY A 107 8.79 11.23 9.21
CA GLY A 107 8.50 11.41 10.63
C GLY A 107 7.73 10.29 11.32
N MET A 108 7.45 9.16 10.63
CA MET A 108 6.77 8.00 11.21
C MET A 108 7.66 6.74 11.17
N PRO A 109 7.47 5.80 12.11
CA PRO A 109 8.04 4.46 12.00
C PRO A 109 7.59 3.77 10.71
N VAL A 110 8.45 2.93 10.16
CA VAL A 110 8.09 2.06 9.03
C VAL A 110 7.09 1.01 9.53
N ALA A 111 5.94 0.93 8.85
CA ALA A 111 4.97 -0.13 9.11
C ALA A 111 5.14 -1.25 8.08
N ARG A 112 5.05 -2.50 8.52
CA ARG A 112 5.11 -3.67 7.65
C ARG A 112 4.04 -4.68 8.00
N THR A 113 3.53 -5.34 6.97
CA THR A 113 2.70 -6.54 7.11
C THR A 113 2.97 -7.46 5.91
N SER A 114 2.40 -8.66 5.90
CA SER A 114 2.54 -9.60 4.80
C SER A 114 1.21 -10.24 4.45
N PHE A 115 1.12 -10.75 3.23
CA PHE A 115 0.04 -11.62 2.77
C PHE A 115 0.56 -12.66 1.79
N VAL A 116 -0.18 -13.76 1.64
CA VAL A 116 0.14 -14.85 0.72
C VAL A 116 -0.80 -14.80 -0.47
N LEU A 117 -0.25 -14.90 -1.67
CA LEU A 117 -0.98 -15.25 -2.88
C LEU A 117 -0.80 -16.76 -3.11
N LYS A 118 -1.89 -17.51 -3.05
CA LYS A 118 -1.87 -18.96 -3.23
C LYS A 118 -1.72 -19.33 -4.70
N GLN A 119 -1.17 -20.53 -4.88
CA GLN A 119 -1.30 -21.27 -6.12
C GLN A 119 -2.69 -21.92 -6.15
N ASP A 120 -3.26 -22.06 -7.34
CA ASP A 120 -4.48 -22.83 -7.57
C ASP A 120 -4.35 -24.30 -7.10
#